data_AF-A0A7C1D3B3-F1
#
_entry.id   AF-A0A7C1D3B3-F1
#
_cell.length_a   1.000
_cell.length_b   1.000
_cell.length_c   1.000
_cell.angle_alpha   90.00
_cell.angle_beta   90.00
_cell.angle_gamma   90.00
#
_symmetry.space_group_name_H-M   'P 1'
#
loop_
_entity.id
_entity.type
_entity.pdbx_description
1 polymer ?
#
loop_
_entity_poly.entity_id
_entity_poly.type
_entity_poly.pdbx_seq_one_letter_code
_entity_poly.pdbx_strand_id
1 'polypeptide(L)'
;MKKLFTGIFFILIIAAVIFSCADDKNPLPSVSHPEGWNTVNAENFHGAKVLDTGYSSCKSCHGTELKGGKSGVSCYNSSCHSTYPHRPEWGFIGNSENHGNYIKQNDAAIENCKKCHGDALTGGKSGVSCFDCHQYGTLPL
;
A
#
# COMPACT_ATOMS: atom_id res chain seq x y z
N MET A 1 54.96 -33.36 2.66
CA MET A 1 53.95 -33.37 1.56
C MET A 1 52.54 -33.63 2.08
N LYS A 2 52.21 -34.78 2.70
CA LYS A 2 50.83 -35.07 3.18
C LYS A 2 50.21 -33.99 4.09
N LYS A 3 50.95 -33.48 5.08
CA LYS A 3 50.48 -32.40 5.99
C LYS A 3 50.23 -31.06 5.30
N LEU A 4 50.92 -30.78 4.18
CA LEU A 4 50.74 -29.57 3.38
C LEU A 4 49.44 -29.64 2.57
N PHE A 5 49.14 -30.81 1.99
CA PHE A 5 47.87 -31.07 1.30
C PHE A 5 46.66 -31.00 2.25
N THR A 6 46.79 -31.51 3.47
CA THR A 6 45.72 -31.42 4.48
C THR A 6 45.43 -29.97 4.86
N GLY A 7 46.46 -29.13 5.01
CA GLY A 7 46.28 -27.70 5.31
C GLY A 7 45.59 -26.92 4.19
N ILE A 8 46.00 -27.16 2.93
CA ILE A 8 45.38 -26.52 1.76
C ILE A 8 43.90 -26.92 1.64
N PHE A 9 43.57 -28.18 1.89
CA PHE A 9 42.20 -28.68 1.85
C PHE A 9 41.29 -27.98 2.88
N PHE A 10 41.77 -27.78 4.12
CA PHE A 10 41.01 -27.03 5.13
C PHE A 10 40.80 -25.56 4.75
N ILE A 11 41.81 -24.91 4.15
CA ILE A 11 41.70 -23.52 3.68
C ILE A 11 40.67 -23.40 2.56
N LEU A 12 40.64 -24.36 1.63
CA LEU A 12 39.66 -24.38 0.54
C LEU A 12 38.22 -24.60 1.04
N ILE A 13 38.02 -25.44 2.06
CA ILE A 13 36.70 -25.61 2.70
C ILE A 13 36.26 -24.32 3.37
N ILE A 14 37.15 -23.68 4.14
CA ILE A 14 36.83 -22.43 4.82
C ILE A 14 36.49 -21.35 3.78
N ALA A 15 37.28 -21.22 2.70
CA ALA A 15 36.98 -20.30 1.61
C ALA A 15 35.62 -20.61 0.96
N ALA A 16 35.30 -21.87 0.68
CA ALA A 16 34.01 -22.26 0.12
C ALA A 16 32.83 -21.90 1.04
N VAL A 17 32.97 -22.03 2.36
CA VAL A 17 31.94 -21.62 3.32
C VAL A 17 31.75 -20.10 3.34
N ILE A 18 32.84 -19.32 3.26
CA ILE A 18 32.77 -17.85 3.25
C ILE A 18 32.12 -17.34 1.96
N PHE A 19 32.48 -17.92 0.80
CA PHE A 19 31.91 -17.53 -0.49
C PHE A 19 30.48 -18.06 -0.73
N SER A 20 30.08 -19.16 -0.07
CA SER A 20 28.71 -19.69 -0.15
C SER A 20 27.67 -18.88 0.63
N CYS A 21 28.09 -17.94 1.49
CA CYS A 21 27.21 -17.01 2.19
C CYS A 21 27.13 -15.62 1.54
N ALA A 22 27.75 -15.42 0.36
CA ALA A 22 27.85 -14.11 -0.28
C ALA A 22 26.56 -13.64 -0.96
N ASP A 23 25.62 -14.54 -1.23
CA ASP A 23 24.31 -14.18 -1.80
C ASP A 23 23.35 -13.76 -0.67
N ASP A 24 23.49 -12.52 -0.23
CA ASP A 24 22.49 -11.87 0.61
C ASP A 24 21.20 -11.74 -0.22
N LYS A 25 20.20 -12.58 0.06
CA LYS A 25 18.84 -12.41 -0.47
C LYS A 25 18.20 -11.22 0.23
N ASN A 26 18.68 -10.01 -0.08
CA ASN A 26 18.15 -8.77 0.45
C ASN A 26 17.44 -8.00 -0.69
N PRO A 27 16.15 -7.66 -0.53
CA PRO A 27 15.31 -7.93 0.62
C PRO A 27 14.87 -9.40 0.71
N LEU A 28 14.89 -9.93 1.94
CA LEU A 28 14.21 -11.20 2.24
C LEU A 28 12.73 -11.05 1.89
N PRO A 29 12.06 -12.12 1.43
CA PRO A 29 10.61 -12.10 1.26
C PRO A 29 9.96 -11.59 2.54
N SER A 30 9.16 -10.53 2.42
CA SER A 30 8.49 -9.95 3.58
C SER A 30 7.54 -10.98 4.17
N VAL A 31 7.78 -11.41 5.41
CA VAL A 31 6.85 -12.31 6.11
C VAL A 31 5.49 -11.66 6.37
N SER A 32 5.42 -10.33 6.30
CA SER A 32 4.18 -9.55 6.45
C SER A 32 3.46 -9.30 5.12
N HIS A 33 4.16 -9.41 3.99
CA HIS A 33 3.62 -9.11 2.66
C HIS A 33 4.00 -10.23 1.68
N PRO A 34 3.06 -11.11 1.30
CA PRO A 34 3.33 -12.22 0.40
C PRO A 34 3.73 -11.77 -1.00
N GLU A 35 4.18 -12.72 -1.82
CA GLU A 35 4.44 -12.48 -3.23
C GLU A 35 3.19 -11.90 -3.93
N GLY A 36 3.42 -10.90 -4.79
CA GLY A 36 2.34 -10.20 -5.50
C GLY A 36 1.63 -9.11 -4.68
N TRP A 37 2.01 -8.86 -3.43
CA TRP A 37 1.34 -7.88 -2.55
C TRP A 37 1.18 -6.47 -3.15
N ASN A 38 2.17 -6.02 -3.91
CA ASN A 38 2.17 -4.70 -4.57
C ASN A 38 1.90 -4.77 -6.08
N THR A 39 1.51 -5.94 -6.59
CA THR A 39 1.18 -6.14 -8.00
C THR A 39 -0.32 -6.04 -8.17
N VAL A 40 -0.77 -5.05 -8.94
CA VAL A 40 -2.20 -4.86 -9.23
C VAL A 40 -2.77 -6.14 -9.85
N ASN A 41 -3.93 -6.57 -9.35
CA ASN A 41 -4.65 -7.80 -9.75
C ASN A 41 -3.97 -9.14 -9.38
N ALA A 42 -2.86 -9.15 -8.65
CA ALA A 42 -2.35 -10.40 -8.09
C ALA A 42 -3.31 -10.97 -7.03
N GLU A 43 -3.28 -12.28 -6.82
CA GLU A 43 -4.10 -12.99 -5.84
C GLU A 43 -3.98 -12.37 -4.43
N ASN A 44 -2.75 -12.05 -4.02
CA ASN A 44 -2.48 -11.45 -2.71
C ASN A 44 -2.38 -9.92 -2.75
N PHE A 45 -2.96 -9.25 -3.75
CA PHE A 45 -2.85 -7.79 -3.86
C PHE A 45 -3.43 -7.07 -2.64
N HIS A 46 -2.67 -6.13 -2.07
CA HIS A 46 -3.06 -5.44 -0.84
C HIS A 46 -4.38 -4.68 -0.95
N GLY A 47 -4.72 -4.19 -2.15
CA GLY A 47 -5.97 -3.46 -2.39
C GLY A 47 -7.19 -4.30 -2.03
N ALA A 48 -7.17 -5.60 -2.32
CA ALA A 48 -8.24 -6.51 -1.93
C ALA A 48 -8.34 -6.62 -0.39
N LYS A 49 -7.20 -6.71 0.30
CA LYS A 49 -7.16 -6.76 1.76
C LYS A 49 -7.68 -5.48 2.42
N VAL A 50 -7.35 -4.33 1.84
CA VAL A 50 -7.84 -3.01 2.30
C VAL A 50 -9.35 -2.88 2.08
N LEU A 51 -9.89 -3.36 0.96
CA LEU A 51 -11.34 -3.36 0.70
C LEU A 51 -12.11 -4.29 1.64
N ASP A 52 -11.47 -5.36 2.10
CA ASP A 52 -12.07 -6.33 3.02
C ASP A 52 -12.01 -5.86 4.49
N THR A 53 -10.82 -5.48 4.95
CA THR A 53 -10.56 -5.25 6.39
C THR A 53 -10.10 -3.83 6.75
N GLY A 54 -9.94 -2.94 5.78
CA GLY A 54 -9.34 -1.62 5.97
C GLY A 54 -7.81 -1.64 6.12
N TYR A 55 -7.22 -0.51 6.52
CA TYR A 55 -5.77 -0.32 6.64
C TYR A 55 -5.27 -0.08 8.08
N SER A 56 -6.14 -0.22 9.08
CA SER A 56 -5.79 0.13 10.46
C SER A 56 -4.59 -0.65 10.99
N SER A 57 -4.48 -1.94 10.65
CA SER A 57 -3.34 -2.79 11.05
C SER A 57 -2.01 -2.33 10.43
N CYS A 58 -2.04 -1.71 9.25
CA CYS A 58 -0.86 -1.23 8.53
C CYS A 58 -0.14 -0.10 9.29
N LYS A 59 -0.89 0.69 10.07
CA LYS A 59 -0.37 1.87 10.80
C LYS A 59 0.74 1.52 11.79
N SER A 60 0.75 0.30 12.32
CA SER A 60 1.76 -0.18 13.28
C SER A 60 3.19 -0.08 12.73
N CYS A 61 3.38 -0.31 11.43
CA CYS A 61 4.68 -0.27 10.76
C CYS A 61 4.80 0.91 9.79
N HIS A 62 3.72 1.25 9.09
CA HIS A 62 3.71 2.34 8.09
C HIS A 62 3.45 3.73 8.70
N GLY A 63 3.24 3.79 10.02
CA GLY A 63 3.00 5.00 10.79
C GLY A 63 1.52 5.36 10.86
N THR A 64 1.14 6.13 11.90
CA THR A 64 -0.24 6.59 12.11
C THR A 64 -0.81 7.32 10.89
N GLU A 65 0.04 8.13 10.27
CA GLU A 65 -0.25 8.91 9.07
C GLU A 65 -0.01 8.13 7.77
N LEU A 66 0.49 6.89 7.83
CA LEU A 66 0.78 6.05 6.66
C LEU A 66 1.79 6.67 5.67
N LYS A 67 2.69 7.51 6.18
CA LYS A 67 3.74 8.23 5.42
C LYS A 67 5.09 7.51 5.42
N GLY A 68 5.14 6.23 5.80
CA GLY A 68 6.34 5.41 5.80
C GLY A 68 6.66 4.79 7.14
N GLY A 69 6.49 5.53 8.24
CA GLY A 69 6.75 5.03 9.59
C GLY A 69 8.10 4.32 9.70
N LYS A 70 8.10 3.15 10.36
CA LYS A 70 9.30 2.29 10.47
C LYS A 70 9.60 1.52 9.18
N SER A 71 8.59 1.30 8.33
CA SER A 71 8.75 0.56 7.08
C SER A 71 9.44 1.37 5.96
N GLY A 72 9.42 2.70 6.04
CA GLY A 72 9.83 3.60 4.96
C GLY A 72 8.87 3.65 3.76
N VAL A 73 7.82 2.82 3.71
CA VAL A 73 6.87 2.74 2.59
C VAL A 73 5.61 3.56 2.85
N SER A 74 5.41 4.63 2.09
CA SER A 74 4.23 5.51 2.17
C SER A 74 3.08 4.98 1.31
N CYS A 75 1.85 5.11 1.81
CA CYS A 75 0.67 4.89 0.98
C CYS A 75 0.54 5.96 -0.12
N TYR A 76 0.94 7.20 0.16
CA TYR A 76 0.73 8.37 -0.70
C TYR A 76 1.78 8.53 -1.81
N ASN A 77 2.28 7.43 -2.35
CA ASN A 77 3.10 7.48 -3.54
C ASN A 77 2.18 7.74 -4.74
N SER A 78 2.35 8.85 -5.44
CA SER A 78 1.52 9.23 -6.59
C SER A 78 1.51 8.20 -7.72
N SER A 79 2.54 7.35 -7.81
CA SER A 79 2.56 6.20 -8.75
C SER A 79 1.60 5.07 -8.35
N CYS A 80 1.09 5.05 -7.12
CA CYS A 80 0.18 4.01 -6.61
C CYS A 80 -1.12 4.60 -6.06
N HIS A 81 -1.07 5.50 -5.08
CA HIS A 81 -2.25 6.13 -4.50
C HIS A 81 -2.08 7.65 -4.38
N SER A 82 -2.97 8.37 -5.06
CA SER A 82 -3.03 9.84 -5.05
C SER A 82 -4.08 10.39 -4.07
N THR A 83 -5.18 9.66 -3.86
CA THR A 83 -6.34 10.15 -3.10
C THR A 83 -6.68 9.34 -1.86
N TYR A 84 -6.24 8.08 -1.79
CA TYR A 84 -6.52 7.17 -0.68
C TYR A 84 -5.22 6.73 0.02
N PRO A 85 -5.19 6.55 1.35
CA PRO A 85 -6.22 6.90 2.33
C PRO A 85 -6.62 8.37 2.26
N HIS A 86 -7.90 8.68 2.41
CA HIS A 86 -8.34 10.07 2.34
C HIS A 86 -7.72 10.86 3.50
N ARG A 87 -7.09 11.99 3.17
CA ARG A 87 -6.62 12.93 4.19
C ARG A 87 -7.82 13.64 4.83
N PRO A 88 -7.73 14.14 6.07
CA PRO A 88 -8.84 14.83 6.74
C PRO A 88 -9.46 15.94 5.89
N GLU A 89 -8.64 16.66 5.12
CA GLU A 89 -9.01 17.81 4.31
C GLU A 89 -9.84 17.44 3.07
N TRP A 90 -9.86 16.14 2.70
CA TRP A 90 -10.59 15.62 1.55
C TRP A 90 -12.10 15.92 1.61
N GLY A 91 -12.67 15.94 2.81
CA GLY A 91 -14.08 16.25 3.07
C GLY A 91 -14.37 17.74 3.27
N PHE A 92 -13.35 18.61 3.33
CA PHE A 92 -13.53 20.01 3.72
C PHE A 92 -13.93 20.88 2.54
N ILE A 93 -15.10 21.50 2.65
CA ILE A 93 -15.59 22.50 1.69
C ILE A 93 -14.63 23.69 1.68
N GLY A 94 -14.21 24.13 0.48
CA GLY A 94 -13.28 25.25 0.30
C GLY A 94 -11.79 24.88 0.26
N ASN A 95 -11.41 23.64 0.55
CA ASN A 95 -10.05 23.17 0.32
C ASN A 95 -9.83 22.84 -1.17
N SER A 96 -8.71 23.30 -1.75
CA SER A 96 -8.39 23.04 -3.18
C SER A 96 -8.17 21.56 -3.49
N GLU A 97 -7.74 20.77 -2.53
CA GLU A 97 -7.47 19.33 -2.64
C GLU A 97 -8.65 18.45 -2.17
N ASN A 98 -9.86 19.00 -2.05
CA ASN A 98 -11.02 18.22 -1.63
C ASN A 98 -11.57 17.28 -2.72
N HIS A 99 -12.46 16.38 -2.30
CA HIS A 99 -13.09 15.40 -3.19
C HIS A 99 -13.89 16.04 -4.33
N GLY A 100 -14.56 17.18 -4.08
CA GLY A 100 -15.37 17.86 -5.09
C GLY A 100 -14.53 18.34 -6.27
N ASN A 101 -13.39 18.99 -5.98
CA ASN A 101 -12.45 19.43 -7.01
C ASN A 101 -11.80 18.25 -7.75
N TYR A 102 -11.52 17.15 -7.05
CA TYR A 102 -11.01 15.95 -7.67
C TYR A 102 -12.01 15.31 -8.62
N ILE A 103 -13.27 15.12 -8.19
CA ILE A 103 -14.34 14.52 -9.00
C ILE A 103 -14.61 15.39 -10.24
N LYS A 104 -14.60 16.71 -10.11
CA LYS A 104 -14.77 17.63 -11.26
C LYS A 104 -13.73 17.39 -12.38
N GLN A 105 -12.54 16.93 -12.01
CA GLN A 105 -11.45 16.64 -12.94
C GLN A 105 -11.36 15.15 -13.31
N ASN A 106 -12.05 14.28 -12.58
CA ASN A 106 -11.93 12.82 -12.66
C ASN A 106 -13.31 12.19 -12.45
N ASP A 107 -14.31 12.58 -13.25
CA ASP A 107 -15.70 12.15 -13.08
C ASP A 107 -15.86 10.62 -13.10
N ALA A 108 -15.13 9.94 -13.98
CA ALA A 108 -15.07 8.48 -14.07
C ALA A 108 -14.55 7.80 -12.79
N ALA A 109 -13.89 8.54 -11.89
CA ALA A 109 -13.42 8.01 -10.61
C ALA A 109 -14.55 7.71 -9.62
N ILE A 110 -15.77 8.20 -9.86
CA ILE A 110 -16.96 7.87 -9.03
C ILE A 110 -17.17 6.36 -8.91
N GLU A 111 -16.91 5.59 -9.97
CA GLU A 111 -17.00 4.12 -9.92
C GLU A 111 -16.02 3.50 -8.91
N ASN A 112 -14.86 4.13 -8.70
CA ASN A 112 -13.94 3.70 -7.66
C ASN A 112 -14.42 4.09 -6.26
N CYS A 113 -15.11 5.23 -6.11
CA CYS A 113 -15.69 5.65 -4.84
C CYS A 113 -16.73 4.63 -4.33
N LYS A 114 -17.56 4.07 -5.22
CA LYS A 114 -18.59 3.07 -4.89
C LYS A 114 -18.04 1.83 -4.18
N LYS A 115 -16.79 1.44 -4.46
CA LYS A 115 -16.13 0.29 -3.81
C LYS A 115 -16.11 0.39 -2.27
N CYS A 116 -16.08 1.61 -1.73
CA CYS A 116 -16.13 1.87 -0.29
C CYS A 116 -17.44 2.55 0.12
N HIS A 117 -17.95 3.49 -0.67
CA HIS A 117 -19.13 4.29 -0.33
C HIS A 117 -20.47 3.64 -0.72
N GLY A 118 -20.43 2.46 -1.35
CA GLY A 118 -21.60 1.71 -1.82
C GLY A 118 -22.09 2.18 -3.19
N ASP A 119 -22.84 1.33 -3.89
CA ASP A 119 -23.33 1.59 -5.25
C ASP A 119 -24.21 2.85 -5.33
N ALA A 120 -24.99 3.09 -4.27
CA ALA A 120 -25.83 4.27 -4.13
C ALA A 120 -25.08 5.48 -3.54
N LEU A 121 -23.80 5.36 -3.17
CA LEU A 121 -23.02 6.39 -2.49
C LEU A 121 -23.63 6.88 -1.16
N THR A 122 -24.38 6.00 -0.50
CA THR A 122 -25.09 6.26 0.76
C THR A 122 -24.29 5.86 2.00
N GLY A 123 -22.98 5.62 1.87
CA GLY A 123 -22.09 5.32 2.99
C GLY A 123 -21.40 3.97 2.86
N GLY A 124 -22.07 2.95 2.34
CA GLY A 124 -21.47 1.63 2.13
C GLY A 124 -20.63 1.13 3.31
N LYS A 125 -19.40 0.68 3.04
CA LYS A 125 -18.41 0.29 4.05
C LYS A 125 -17.70 1.48 4.70
N SER A 126 -17.64 2.64 4.05
CA SER A 126 -16.96 3.82 4.61
C SER A 126 -17.78 4.53 5.70
N GLY A 127 -19.10 4.35 5.70
CA GLY A 127 -20.04 5.04 6.58
C GLY A 127 -20.27 6.51 6.23
N VAL A 128 -19.67 7.02 5.14
CA VAL A 128 -19.76 8.43 4.73
C VAL A 128 -20.61 8.57 3.48
N SER A 129 -21.76 9.23 3.58
CA SER A 129 -22.66 9.41 2.45
C SER A 129 -22.33 10.68 1.68
N CYS A 130 -22.41 10.62 0.35
CA CYS A 130 -22.44 11.84 -0.46
C CYS A 130 -23.60 12.76 -0.06
N PHE A 131 -24.71 12.18 0.43
CA PHE A 131 -25.92 12.92 0.77
C PHE A 131 -25.92 13.54 2.16
N ASP A 132 -24.84 13.36 2.93
CA ASP A 132 -24.62 14.11 4.17
C ASP A 132 -24.46 15.61 3.88
N CYS A 133 -23.95 15.95 2.68
CA CYS A 133 -23.73 17.33 2.25
C CYS A 133 -24.36 17.66 0.87
N HIS A 134 -24.52 16.70 -0.04
CA HIS A 134 -25.07 16.93 -1.39
C HIS A 134 -26.52 16.46 -1.51
N GLN A 135 -27.44 17.30 -1.93
CA GLN A 135 -28.83 16.86 -2.12
C GLN A 135 -28.94 15.90 -3.32
N TYR A 136 -29.88 14.95 -3.23
CA TYR A 136 -30.13 13.99 -4.30
C TYR A 136 -30.47 14.73 -5.61
N GLY A 137 -29.76 14.44 -6.70
CA GLY A 137 -29.95 15.10 -7.99
C GLY A 137 -29.22 16.43 -8.19
N THR A 138 -28.46 16.92 -7.22
CA THR A 138 -27.58 18.08 -7.39
C THR A 138 -26.12 17.63 -7.48
N LEU A 139 -25.70 17.08 -8.62
CA LEU A 139 -24.28 17.11 -8.96
C LEU A 139 -23.96 18.57 -9.35
N PRO A 140 -23.04 19.26 -8.68
CA PRO A 140 -22.65 20.59 -9.09
C PRO A 140 -21.85 20.46 -10.40
N LEU A 141 -22.26 21.26 -11.40
CA LEU A 141 -21.54 21.47 -12.66
C LEU A 141 -20.12 22.02 -12.43
#